data_AF-A0A9J6GAZ8-F1
#
_entry.id   AF-A0A9J6GAZ8-F1
#
_cell.length_a   1.000
_cell.length_b   1.000
_cell.length_c   1.000
_cell.angle_alpha   90.00
_cell.angle_beta   90.00
_cell.angle_gamma   90.00
#
_symmetry.space_group_name_H-M   'P 1'
#
loop_
_entity.id
_entity.type
_entity.pdbx_description
1 polymer ?
#
loop_
_entity_poly.entity_id
_entity_poly.type
_entity_poly.pdbx_seq_one_letter_code
_entity_poly.pdbx_strand_id
1 'polypeptide(L)'
;MSRTSEIGKVWPKKILTPCFHTFRIPGYFQHVKCMNRAGEEIHGCVKTFQKHLYMTAVKAPRKLKIAYACCGYHDFVYCCERALDERCGDPEAVDLMHETAENVFGSILSLTCGSYQRDSSDCRSLDVLPQAAANETVRRNFISPLKAIVRSLG
;
A
#
# COMPACT_ATOMS: atom_id res chain seq x y z
N MET A 1 56.86 0.97 -6.00
CA MET A 1 55.70 0.22 -5.46
C MET A 1 54.44 1.01 -5.79
N SER A 2 53.81 0.70 -6.92
CA SER A 2 52.57 1.34 -7.36
C SER A 2 51.55 0.23 -7.62
N ARG A 3 50.53 0.13 -6.77
CA ARG A 3 49.39 -0.79 -6.99
C ARG A 3 48.31 -0.04 -7.75
N THR A 4 48.07 -0.50 -8.96
CA THR A 4 46.81 -0.39 -9.69
C THR A 4 45.75 -1.28 -9.03
N SER A 5 44.48 -0.84 -8.96
CA SER A 5 43.33 -1.73 -9.13
C SER A 5 42.07 -0.94 -9.50
N GLU A 6 41.74 -0.99 -10.78
CA GLU A 6 40.41 -0.79 -11.34
C GLU A 6 39.43 -1.78 -10.72
N ILE A 7 38.21 -1.37 -10.34
CA ILE A 7 37.00 -2.17 -10.55
C ILE A 7 35.79 -1.24 -10.73
N GLY A 8 35.67 -0.64 -11.92
CA GLY A 8 34.38 -0.26 -12.47
C GLY A 8 33.72 -1.52 -13.07
N LYS A 9 32.78 -2.13 -12.36
CA LYS A 9 31.97 -3.23 -12.92
C LYS A 9 30.69 -2.65 -13.51
N VAL A 10 30.78 -2.36 -14.80
CA VAL A 10 29.63 -2.20 -15.71
C VAL A 10 28.86 -3.52 -15.73
N TRP A 11 27.62 -3.51 -15.26
CA TRP A 11 26.72 -4.65 -15.41
C TRP A 11 26.29 -4.80 -16.88
N PRO A 12 26.26 -6.03 -17.43
CA PRO A 12 25.96 -6.25 -18.83
C PRO A 12 24.51 -5.87 -19.17
N LYS A 13 24.36 -4.96 -20.14
CA LYS A 13 23.10 -4.36 -20.65
C LYS A 13 22.19 -5.30 -21.45
N LYS A 14 22.16 -6.61 -21.19
CA LYS A 14 21.30 -7.53 -21.95
C LYS A 14 20.69 -8.55 -21.00
N ILE A 15 19.38 -8.74 -21.12
CA ILE A 15 18.46 -9.45 -20.21
C ILE A 15 17.92 -8.51 -19.13
N LEU A 16 16.96 -7.64 -19.50
CA LEU A 16 15.90 -7.12 -18.61
C LEU A 16 14.95 -6.27 -19.47
N THR A 17 13.93 -6.92 -20.03
CA THR A 17 12.73 -6.33 -20.63
C THR A 17 11.58 -7.22 -20.14
N PRO A 18 10.43 -6.74 -19.62
CA PRO A 18 9.84 -5.40 -19.66
C PRO A 18 9.34 -4.83 -18.30
N CYS A 19 9.66 -5.42 -17.14
CA CYS A 19 9.09 -5.00 -15.84
C CYS A 19 9.68 -3.71 -15.23
N PHE A 20 10.73 -3.14 -15.81
CA PHE A 20 11.47 -2.01 -15.22
C PHE A 20 11.11 -0.64 -15.78
N HIS A 21 10.14 -0.54 -16.70
CA HIS A 21 9.93 0.72 -17.43
C HIS A 21 9.07 1.76 -16.70
N THR A 22 8.44 1.42 -15.57
CA THR A 22 7.55 2.35 -14.82
C THR A 22 8.09 2.84 -13.49
N PHE A 23 9.17 2.27 -12.94
CA PHE A 23 9.75 2.82 -11.71
C PHE A 23 10.69 3.97 -12.08
N ARG A 24 10.21 5.22 -11.99
CA ARG A 24 11.01 6.43 -12.25
C ARG A 24 12.04 6.62 -11.12
N ILE A 25 13.13 5.85 -11.18
CA ILE A 25 14.24 5.83 -10.21
C ILE A 25 14.76 7.24 -9.81
N PRO A 26 14.80 8.27 -10.70
CA PRO A 26 15.27 9.60 -10.33
C PRO A 26 14.40 10.30 -9.27
N GLY A 27 13.08 10.16 -9.33
CA GLY A 27 12.16 10.80 -8.38
C GLY A 27 12.16 10.11 -7.02
N TYR A 28 12.19 8.78 -7.01
CA TYR A 28 12.27 7.99 -5.77
C TYR A 28 13.44 8.45 -4.88
N PHE A 29 14.66 8.58 -5.43
CA PHE A 29 15.83 9.00 -4.63
C PHE A 29 15.76 10.46 -4.15
N GLN A 30 14.97 11.32 -4.80
CA GLN A 30 14.79 12.71 -4.37
C GLN A 30 13.92 12.79 -3.09
N HIS A 31 12.90 11.95 -2.98
CA HIS A 31 11.96 11.95 -1.84
C HIS A 31 12.26 10.91 -0.77
N VAL A 32 13.20 9.97 -0.99
CA VAL A 32 13.60 8.94 0.00
C VAL A 32 13.97 9.56 1.36
N LYS A 33 14.56 10.75 1.39
CA LYS A 33 14.86 11.43 2.66
C LYS A 33 13.59 11.81 3.43
N CYS A 34 12.55 12.29 2.75
CA CYS A 34 11.25 12.55 3.36
C CYS A 34 10.60 11.23 3.80
N MET A 35 10.48 10.26 2.88
CA MET A 35 9.81 8.99 3.17
C MET A 35 10.46 8.26 4.36
N ASN A 36 11.79 8.34 4.51
CA ASN A 36 12.49 7.76 5.65
C ASN A 36 12.17 8.47 6.98
N ARG A 37 11.91 9.78 6.97
CA ARG A 37 11.48 10.53 8.17
C ARG A 37 10.06 10.14 8.58
N ALA A 38 9.18 9.93 7.60
CA ALA A 38 7.82 9.44 7.82
C ALA A 38 7.73 7.91 8.01
N GLY A 39 8.85 7.20 7.90
CA GLY A 39 8.87 5.74 7.76
C GLY A 39 8.22 4.98 8.90
N GLU A 40 8.36 5.46 10.15
CA GLU A 40 7.73 4.83 11.31
C GLU A 40 6.20 4.94 11.27
N GLU A 41 5.68 6.11 10.90
CA GLU A 41 4.24 6.36 10.79
C GLU A 41 3.63 5.64 9.60
N ILE A 42 4.30 5.68 8.45
CA ILE A 42 3.92 4.90 7.26
C ILE A 42 3.88 3.41 7.59
N HIS A 43 4.86 2.89 8.34
CA HIS A 43 4.84 1.49 8.80
C HIS A 43 3.67 1.20 9.74
N GLY A 44 3.29 2.17 10.58
CA GLY A 44 2.06 2.12 11.37
C GLY A 44 0.82 2.00 10.49
N CYS A 45 0.68 2.85 9.48
CA CYS A 45 -0.42 2.81 8.50
C CYS A 45 -0.50 1.45 7.79
N VAL A 46 0.65 0.93 7.33
CA VAL A 46 0.76 -0.39 6.69
C VAL A 46 0.28 -1.51 7.61
N LYS A 47 0.69 -1.53 8.88
CA LYS A 47 0.26 -2.56 9.84
C LYS A 47 -1.24 -2.49 10.11
N THR A 48 -1.78 -1.30 10.26
CA THR A 48 -3.22 -1.08 10.45
C THR A 48 -4.00 -1.58 9.25
N PHE A 49 -3.55 -1.27 8.03
CA PHE A 49 -4.20 -1.73 6.82
C PHE A 49 -4.09 -3.24 6.61
N GLN A 50 -2.94 -3.86 6.93
CA GLN A 50 -2.80 -5.32 6.92
C GLN A 50 -3.79 -6.00 7.86
N LYS A 51 -3.95 -5.47 9.08
CA LYS A 51 -4.95 -5.97 10.04
C LYS A 51 -6.35 -5.80 9.47
N HIS A 52 -6.67 -4.63 8.92
CA HIS A 52 -7.98 -4.36 8.32
C HIS A 52 -8.33 -5.33 7.19
N LEU A 53 -7.41 -5.55 6.25
CA LEU A 53 -7.61 -6.50 5.15
C LEU A 53 -7.78 -7.93 5.66
N TYR A 54 -7.00 -8.35 6.66
CA TYR A 54 -7.16 -9.66 7.28
C TYR A 54 -8.57 -9.81 7.90
N MET A 55 -9.01 -8.84 8.69
CA MET A 55 -10.35 -8.86 9.30
C MET A 55 -11.45 -8.85 8.24
N THR A 56 -11.29 -8.07 7.18
CA THR A 56 -12.19 -8.06 6.02
C THR A 56 -12.26 -9.43 5.37
N ALA A 57 -11.12 -10.08 5.16
CA ALA A 57 -11.07 -11.40 4.54
C ALA A 57 -11.76 -12.49 5.38
N VAL A 58 -11.65 -12.43 6.70
CA VAL A 58 -12.12 -13.48 7.63
C VAL A 58 -13.54 -13.22 8.14
N LYS A 59 -13.88 -11.97 8.48
CA LYS A 59 -15.12 -11.63 9.19
C LYS A 59 -16.17 -10.95 8.33
N ALA A 60 -15.80 -10.24 7.27
CA ALA A 60 -16.78 -9.52 6.47
C ALA A 60 -17.65 -10.48 5.63
N PRO A 61 -18.97 -10.20 5.50
CA PRO A 61 -19.84 -10.95 4.59
C PRO A 61 -19.28 -10.96 3.18
N ARG A 62 -19.36 -12.11 2.46
CA ARG A 62 -18.77 -12.28 1.12
C ARG A 62 -19.07 -11.11 0.18
N LYS A 63 -20.33 -10.67 0.13
CA LYS A 63 -20.80 -9.59 -0.76
C LYS A 63 -20.27 -8.20 -0.40
N LEU A 64 -19.82 -8.00 0.84
CA LEU A 64 -19.36 -6.71 1.35
C LEU A 64 -17.83 -6.63 1.46
N LYS A 65 -17.08 -7.70 1.19
CA LYS A 65 -15.62 -7.70 1.34
C LYS A 65 -14.93 -6.59 0.55
N ILE A 66 -15.42 -6.27 -0.64
CA ILE A 66 -14.90 -5.18 -1.46
C ILE A 66 -15.20 -3.82 -0.83
N ALA A 67 -16.44 -3.61 -0.37
CA ALA A 67 -16.83 -2.38 0.33
C ALA A 67 -15.91 -2.10 1.53
N TYR A 68 -15.72 -3.09 2.41
CA TYR A 68 -14.80 -2.96 3.55
C TYR A 68 -13.36 -2.73 3.11
N ALA A 69 -12.86 -3.45 2.09
CA ALA A 69 -11.50 -3.29 1.60
C ALA A 69 -11.27 -1.88 1.04
N CYS A 70 -12.27 -1.32 0.36
CA CYS A 70 -12.25 0.02 -0.21
C CYS A 70 -12.20 1.12 0.85
N CYS A 71 -13.06 1.05 1.85
CA CYS A 71 -13.03 2.02 2.96
C CYS A 71 -11.67 2.00 3.66
N GLY A 72 -11.14 0.81 3.97
CA GLY A 72 -9.83 0.71 4.62
C GLY A 72 -8.66 1.10 3.72
N TYR A 73 -8.78 0.96 2.40
CA TYR A 73 -7.77 1.44 1.45
C TYR A 73 -7.69 2.96 1.46
N HIS A 74 -8.83 3.64 1.44
CA HIS A 74 -8.87 5.09 1.51
C HIS A 74 -8.35 5.62 2.86
N ASP A 75 -8.66 4.95 3.96
CA ASP A 75 -8.09 5.28 5.28
C ASP A 75 -6.56 5.07 5.30
N PHE A 76 -6.07 4.02 4.64
CA PHE A 76 -4.64 3.75 4.51
C PHE A 76 -3.92 4.83 3.72
N VAL A 77 -4.45 5.22 2.55
CA VAL A 77 -3.87 6.29 1.71
C VAL A 77 -3.82 7.58 2.53
N TYR A 78 -4.91 7.97 3.17
CA TYR A 78 -4.97 9.17 4.00
C TYR A 78 -4.00 9.13 5.19
N CYS A 79 -3.84 7.98 5.84
CA CYS A 79 -2.86 7.81 6.91
C CYS A 79 -1.43 8.09 6.42
N CYS A 80 -1.08 7.59 5.23
CA CYS A 80 0.22 7.82 4.63
C CYS A 80 0.40 9.27 4.17
N GLU A 81 -0.63 9.91 3.59
CA GLU A 81 -0.61 11.34 3.22
C GLU A 81 -0.27 12.19 4.45
N ARG A 82 -1.01 11.99 5.55
CA ARG A 82 -0.79 12.72 6.79
C ARG A 82 0.60 12.52 7.37
N ALA A 83 1.10 11.28 7.36
CA ALA A 83 2.45 10.99 7.84
C ALA A 83 3.52 11.73 7.04
N LEU A 84 3.34 11.86 5.72
CA LEU A 84 4.24 12.60 4.84
C LEU A 84 4.12 14.11 5.07
N ASP A 85 2.90 14.63 5.15
CA ASP A 85 2.62 16.06 5.38
C ASP A 85 3.19 16.53 6.72
N GLU A 86 2.95 15.78 7.80
CA GLU A 86 3.38 16.13 9.16
C GLU A 86 4.91 16.05 9.33
N ARG A 87 5.59 15.19 8.56
CA ARG A 87 7.04 14.93 8.72
C ARG A 87 7.92 15.66 7.72
N CYS A 88 7.40 16.05 6.57
CA CYS A 88 8.21 16.75 5.56
C CYS A 88 7.46 17.79 4.72
N GLY A 89 6.13 17.66 4.54
CA GLY A 89 5.33 18.60 3.74
C GLY A 89 5.71 18.66 2.26
N ASP A 90 6.26 17.56 1.72
CA ASP A 90 6.72 17.47 0.33
C ASP A 90 5.59 16.89 -0.55
N PRO A 91 4.93 17.71 -1.40
CA PRO A 91 3.82 17.24 -2.23
C PRO A 91 4.25 16.18 -3.24
N GLU A 92 5.50 16.21 -3.73
CA GLU A 92 6.00 15.19 -4.66
C GLU A 92 6.18 13.82 -3.96
N ALA A 93 6.44 13.82 -2.65
CA ALA A 93 6.49 12.59 -1.85
C ALA A 93 5.08 11.98 -1.67
N VAL A 94 4.05 12.84 -1.54
CA VAL A 94 2.64 12.41 -1.48
C VAL A 94 2.20 11.83 -2.82
N ASP A 95 2.53 12.50 -3.93
CA ASP A 95 2.24 11.99 -5.28
C ASP A 95 2.91 10.64 -5.53
N LEU A 96 4.19 10.49 -5.17
CA LEU A 96 4.90 9.22 -5.26
C LEU A 96 4.24 8.11 -4.41
N MET A 97 3.69 8.45 -3.26
CA MET A 97 2.95 7.51 -2.41
C MET A 97 1.65 7.07 -3.09
N HIS A 98 0.90 7.99 -3.70
CA HIS A 98 -0.30 7.67 -4.48
C HIS A 98 0.02 6.76 -5.66
N GLU A 99 1.02 7.11 -6.46
CA GLU A 99 1.48 6.26 -7.56
C GLU A 99 1.88 4.86 -7.05
N THR A 100 2.56 4.79 -5.91
CA THR A 100 2.94 3.50 -5.30
C THR A 100 1.71 2.71 -4.87
N ALA A 101 0.75 3.34 -4.19
CA ALA A 101 -0.49 2.70 -3.75
C ALA A 101 -1.31 2.21 -4.95
N GLU A 102 -1.41 3.00 -6.02
CA GLU A 102 -2.05 2.60 -7.27
C GLU A 102 -1.32 1.46 -7.98
N ASN A 103 0.01 1.46 -7.99
CA ASN A 103 0.77 0.36 -8.59
C ASN A 103 0.64 -0.95 -7.81
N VAL A 104 0.47 -0.88 -6.49
CA VAL A 104 0.32 -2.07 -5.63
C VAL A 104 -1.13 -2.57 -5.57
N PHE A 105 -2.10 -1.66 -5.54
CA PHE A 105 -3.50 -1.97 -5.26
C PHE A 105 -4.47 -1.56 -6.38
N GLY A 106 -4.07 -0.70 -7.31
CA GLY A 106 -4.97 -0.01 -8.25
C GLY A 106 -5.75 -0.95 -9.16
N SER A 107 -5.14 -2.06 -9.61
CA SER A 107 -5.89 -3.05 -10.40
C SER A 107 -6.97 -3.79 -9.58
N ILE A 108 -6.83 -3.84 -8.25
CA ILE A 108 -7.70 -4.63 -7.36
C ILE A 108 -8.74 -3.74 -6.66
N LEU A 109 -8.34 -2.56 -6.19
CA LEU A 109 -9.17 -1.70 -5.34
C LEU A 109 -9.60 -0.43 -6.06
N SER A 110 -8.72 0.35 -6.70
CA SER A 110 -9.14 1.64 -7.29
C SER A 110 -10.18 1.48 -8.42
N LEU A 111 -10.15 0.36 -9.16
CA LEU A 111 -11.17 0.04 -10.18
C LEU A 111 -12.52 -0.42 -9.60
N THR A 112 -12.57 -0.88 -8.35
CA THR A 112 -13.77 -1.54 -7.78
C THR A 112 -14.46 -0.73 -6.68
N CYS A 113 -13.83 0.33 -6.16
CA CYS A 113 -14.35 1.04 -4.99
C CYS A 113 -15.57 1.93 -5.26
N GLY A 114 -15.74 2.47 -6.47
CA GLY A 114 -16.94 3.24 -6.83
C GLY A 114 -17.29 4.31 -5.80
N SER A 115 -18.42 4.14 -5.11
CA SER A 115 -18.95 5.05 -4.09
C SER A 115 -18.37 4.86 -2.68
N TYR A 116 -17.64 3.77 -2.42
CA TYR A 116 -16.95 3.48 -1.15
C TYR A 116 -15.63 4.27 -1.04
N GLN A 117 -15.75 5.59 -1.08
CA GLN A 117 -14.66 6.53 -0.86
C GLN A 117 -14.53 6.88 0.62
N ARG A 118 -13.40 7.50 0.99
CA ARG A 118 -13.19 8.02 2.35
C ARG A 118 -14.37 8.89 2.77
N ASP A 119 -14.83 8.73 4.01
CA ASP A 119 -15.89 9.55 4.59
C ASP A 119 -17.18 9.61 3.72
N SER A 120 -17.40 8.62 2.85
CA SER A 120 -18.67 8.44 2.15
C SER A 120 -19.74 7.97 3.13
N SER A 121 -21.00 8.26 2.82
CA SER A 121 -22.14 7.64 3.53
C SER A 121 -22.05 6.12 3.50
N ASP A 122 -21.53 5.58 2.40
CA ASP A 122 -21.47 4.15 2.15
C ASP A 122 -20.49 3.47 3.08
N CYS A 123 -19.29 4.04 3.27
CA CYS A 123 -18.34 3.55 4.27
C CYS A 123 -18.87 3.68 5.71
N ARG A 124 -19.58 4.77 6.02
CA ARG A 124 -20.21 4.96 7.34
C ARG A 124 -21.39 4.02 7.61
N SER A 125 -22.03 3.52 6.56
CA SER A 125 -23.16 2.59 6.65
C SER A 125 -22.75 1.14 6.89
N LEU A 126 -21.45 0.83 6.75
CA LEU A 126 -20.93 -0.50 7.04
C LEU A 126 -20.86 -0.73 8.55
N ASP A 127 -21.37 -1.88 8.98
CA ASP A 127 -21.26 -2.31 10.37
C ASP A 127 -19.79 -2.46 10.80
N VAL A 128 -19.52 -2.28 12.09
CA VAL A 128 -18.18 -2.54 12.61
C VAL A 128 -17.92 -4.04 12.60
N LEU A 129 -16.85 -4.47 11.92
CA LEU A 129 -16.45 -5.87 11.93
C LEU A 129 -16.08 -6.32 13.36
N PRO A 130 -16.42 -7.55 13.76
CA PRO A 130 -15.99 -8.11 15.03
C PRO A 130 -14.47 -8.04 15.18
N GLN A 131 -14.00 -7.72 16.39
CA GLN A 131 -12.56 -7.71 16.68
C GLN A 131 -11.97 -9.12 16.59
N ALA A 132 -10.66 -9.19 16.33
CA ALA A 132 -9.92 -10.44 16.36
C ALA A 132 -9.98 -11.04 17.77
N ALA A 133 -10.20 -12.35 17.88
CA ALA A 133 -10.12 -13.03 19.17
C ALA A 133 -8.69 -12.96 19.75
N ALA A 134 -8.55 -13.07 21.07
CA ALA A 134 -7.24 -12.99 21.73
C ALA A 134 -6.22 -14.04 21.24
N ASN A 135 -6.71 -15.15 20.68
CA ASN A 135 -5.91 -16.25 20.12
C ASN A 135 -5.81 -16.21 18.57
N GLU A 136 -6.36 -15.20 17.92
CA GLU A 136 -6.41 -15.11 16.46
C GLU A 136 -5.13 -14.51 15.88
N THR A 137 -4.35 -15.34 15.15
CA THR A 137 -3.11 -14.89 14.50
C THR A 137 -3.41 -14.08 13.25
N VAL A 138 -3.36 -12.75 13.38
CA VAL A 138 -3.45 -11.80 12.26
C VAL A 138 -2.22 -11.95 11.36
N ARG A 139 -2.42 -12.40 10.12
CA ARG A 139 -1.32 -12.53 9.14
C ARG A 139 -0.88 -11.14 8.66
N ARG A 140 0.42 -10.86 8.77
CA ARG A 140 1.05 -9.61 8.30
C ARG A 140 1.49 -9.70 6.84
N ASN A 141 0.52 -9.87 5.93
CA ASN A 141 0.76 -9.77 4.49
C ASN A 141 -0.48 -9.30 3.74
N PHE A 142 -0.29 -8.74 2.56
CA PHE A 142 -1.38 -8.26 1.70
C PHE A 142 -1.95 -9.35 0.81
N ILE A 143 -1.10 -10.27 0.32
CA ILE A 143 -1.46 -11.22 -0.74
C ILE A 143 -2.58 -12.16 -0.30
N SER A 144 -2.49 -12.75 0.90
CA SER A 144 -3.47 -13.75 1.34
C SER A 144 -4.85 -13.13 1.55
N PRO A 145 -5.01 -12.01 2.27
CA PRO A 145 -6.29 -11.32 2.38
C PRO A 145 -6.84 -10.83 1.04
N LEU A 146 -6.01 -10.19 0.20
CA LEU A 146 -6.46 -9.69 -1.10
C LEU A 146 -6.96 -10.82 -2.01
N LYS A 147 -6.29 -11.98 -2.04
CA LYS A 147 -6.79 -13.15 -2.77
C LYS A 147 -8.17 -13.60 -2.29
N ALA A 148 -8.40 -13.60 -0.98
CA ALA A 148 -9.70 -13.98 -0.41
C ALA A 148 -10.80 -12.96 -0.73
N ILE A 149 -10.44 -11.67 -0.80
CA ILE A 149 -11.34 -10.58 -1.16
C ILE A 149 -11.66 -10.64 -2.66
N VAL A 150 -10.67 -10.82 -3.54
CA VAL A 150 -10.90 -10.92 -5.00
C VAL A 150 -11.77 -12.13 -5.34
N ARG A 151 -11.54 -13.30 -4.72
CA ARG A 151 -12.40 -14.50 -4.90
C ARG A 151 -13.85 -14.29 -4.46
N SER A 152 -14.13 -13.23 -3.70
CA SER A 152 -15.50 -12.92 -3.31
C SER A 152 -16.35 -12.38 -4.46
N LEU A 153 -15.73 -11.88 -5.53
CA LEU A 153 -16.36 -11.27 -6.70
C LEU A 153 -17.03 -12.26 -7.66
N GLY A 154 -16.65 -13.54 -7.60
CA GLY A 154 -17.15 -14.58 -8.52
C GLY A 154 -16.25 -15.79 -8.49
#